data_AF-A0A2A6BAQ4-F1
#
_entry.id   AF-A0A2A6BAQ4-F1
#
_cell.length_a   1.000
_cell.length_b   1.000
_cell.length_c   1.000
_cell.angle_alpha   90.00
_cell.angle_beta   90.00
_cell.angle_gamma   90.00
#
_symmetry.space_group_name_H-M   'P 1'
#
loop_
_entity.id
_entity.type
_entity.pdbx_description
1 polymer ?
#
loop_
_entity_poly.entity_id
_entity_poly.type
_entity_poly.pdbx_seq_one_letter_code
_entity_poly.pdbx_strand_id
1 'polypeptide(L)'
;MRNVVYEMNVSGAEEQLTTGWQPCLRVQHVVLSWTYRGIGKIILQSLKLSQNPCPTCSRGDDQITSFAEQWNHFKLCSEKITGIFAYLNRHWIKRQMDSGNNEVQEIYTLAIGTWKVMMRQFMSTTIADAVREMIEEKNRGIDINEEMLKGVEDCFEHLGIGEISQTTGSFILCDV
;
A
#
# COMPACT_ATOMS: atom_id res chain seq x y z
N MET A 1 -15.71 -15.16 -7.39
CA MET A 1 -14.26 -15.03 -7.16
C MET A 1 -14.10 -14.20 -5.90
N ARG A 2 -13.38 -14.71 -4.89
CA ARG A 2 -13.43 -14.21 -3.51
C ARG A 2 -12.89 -12.78 -3.43
N ASN A 3 -13.78 -11.85 -3.08
CA ASN A 3 -13.45 -10.49 -2.69
C ASN A 3 -12.55 -10.54 -1.45
N VAL A 4 -11.24 -10.35 -1.63
CA VAL A 4 -10.30 -10.06 -0.54
C VAL A 4 -10.44 -8.58 -0.19
N VAL A 5 -11.64 -8.19 0.24
CA VAL A 5 -11.69 -7.20 1.31
C VAL A 5 -11.02 -7.92 2.45
N TYR A 6 -9.90 -7.40 2.94
CA TYR A 6 -9.41 -7.76 4.26
C TYR A 6 -10.52 -7.36 5.25
N GLU A 7 -11.57 -8.18 5.34
CA GLU A 7 -12.25 -8.34 6.61
C GLU A 7 -11.13 -8.73 7.55
N MET A 8 -10.73 -7.78 8.39
CA MET A 8 -9.96 -8.05 9.59
C MET A 8 -10.84 -8.91 10.49
N ASN A 9 -11.12 -10.15 10.06
CA ASN A 9 -11.98 -11.10 10.75
C ASN A 9 -11.12 -11.82 11.80
N VAL A 10 -10.62 -11.02 12.74
CA VAL A 10 -9.78 -11.46 13.85
C VAL A 10 -10.67 -12.01 14.99
N SER A 11 -11.79 -12.62 14.63
CA SER A 11 -12.68 -13.32 15.56
C SER A 11 -12.01 -14.61 16.05
N GLY A 12 -11.11 -15.20 15.25
CA GLY A 12 -10.39 -16.43 15.59
C GLY A 12 -9.13 -16.26 16.46
N ALA A 13 -8.51 -15.07 16.47
CA ALA A 13 -7.29 -14.85 17.27
C ALA A 13 -7.58 -14.51 18.75
N GLU A 14 -8.84 -14.24 19.10
CA GLU A 14 -9.26 -14.09 20.51
C GLU A 14 -9.26 -15.42 21.25
N GLU A 15 -9.45 -16.55 20.56
CA GLU A 15 -9.68 -17.84 21.21
C GLU A 15 -8.39 -18.60 21.56
N GLN A 16 -7.29 -18.41 20.82
CA GLN A 16 -6.05 -19.18 21.04
C GLN A 16 -5.09 -18.63 22.09
N LEU A 17 -5.33 -17.44 22.64
CA LEU A 17 -4.45 -16.82 23.66
C LEU A 17 -4.98 -16.96 25.10
N THR A 18 -6.01 -17.78 25.31
CA THR A 18 -6.78 -17.83 26.57
C THR A 18 -6.21 -18.77 27.63
N THR A 19 -5.22 -19.59 27.32
CA THR A 19 -4.65 -20.57 28.27
C THR A 19 -3.27 -20.14 28.79
N GLY A 20 -3.23 -19.24 29.79
CA GLY A 20 -2.07 -19.16 30.69
C GLY A 20 -1.37 -17.81 30.93
N TRP A 21 -1.95 -16.65 30.57
CA TRP A 21 -1.25 -15.36 30.69
C TRP A 21 -1.56 -14.57 31.98
N GLN A 22 -0.52 -13.94 32.56
CA GLN A 22 -0.62 -13.02 33.69
C GLN A 22 -1.50 -11.79 33.35
N PRO A 23 -2.35 -11.29 34.27
CA PRO A 23 -3.34 -10.23 33.99
C PRO A 23 -2.77 -8.92 33.41
N CYS A 24 -1.53 -8.54 33.74
CA CYS A 24 -0.90 -7.30 33.25
C CYS A 24 -0.55 -7.36 31.75
N LEU A 25 -0.17 -8.54 31.24
CA LEU A 25 0.15 -8.74 29.83
C LEU A 25 -1.13 -8.75 28.96
N ARG A 26 -2.29 -9.07 29.55
CA ARG A 26 -3.60 -9.00 28.87
C ARG A 26 -3.98 -7.56 28.52
N VAL A 27 -3.77 -6.61 29.44
CA VAL A 27 -4.05 -5.18 29.16
C VAL A 27 -3.16 -4.66 28.04
N GLN A 28 -1.86 -4.97 28.11
CA GLN A 28 -0.91 -4.58 27.07
C GLN A 28 -1.28 -5.17 25.70
N HIS A 29 -1.63 -6.45 25.65
CA HIS A 29 -2.04 -7.11 24.40
C HIS A 29 -3.29 -6.46 23.79
N VAL A 30 -4.32 -6.22 24.61
CA VAL A 30 -5.57 -5.59 24.15
C VAL A 30 -5.29 -4.19 23.61
N VAL A 31 -4.59 -3.33 24.36
CA VAL A 31 -4.29 -1.97 23.91
C VAL A 31 -3.54 -1.98 22.58
N LEU A 32 -2.47 -2.77 22.46
CA LEU A 32 -1.63 -2.80 21.27
C LEU A 32 -2.36 -3.38 20.05
N SER A 33 -3.23 -4.38 20.26
CA SER A 33 -4.11 -4.93 19.22
C SER A 33 -5.10 -3.88 18.70
N TRP A 34 -5.75 -3.13 19.59
CA TRP A 34 -6.66 -2.05 19.22
C TRP A 34 -5.94 -0.92 18.50
N THR A 35 -4.73 -0.57 18.95
CA THR A 35 -3.89 0.43 18.26
C THR A 35 -3.56 -0.02 16.84
N TYR A 36 -3.10 -1.26 16.64
CA TYR A 36 -2.78 -1.79 15.32
C TYR A 36 -3.99 -1.76 14.37
N ARG A 37 -5.16 -2.23 14.84
CA ARG A 37 -6.42 -2.16 14.07
C ARG A 37 -6.82 -0.71 13.75
N GLY A 38 -6.67 0.18 14.72
CA GLY A 38 -6.93 1.61 14.56
C GLY A 38 -6.07 2.25 13.47
N ILE A 39 -4.75 1.95 13.47
CA ILE A 39 -3.82 2.42 12.45
C ILE A 39 -4.26 1.96 11.05
N GLY A 40 -4.58 0.68 10.87
CA GLY A 40 -5.05 0.16 9.59
C GLY A 40 -6.31 0.87 9.07
N LYS A 41 -7.28 1.13 9.96
CA LYS A 41 -8.49 1.90 9.61
C LYS A 41 -8.20 3.34 9.22
N ILE A 42 -7.30 4.01 9.94
CA ILE A 42 -6.91 5.39 9.65
C ILE A 42 -6.22 5.48 8.29
N ILE A 43 -5.29 4.57 8.01
CA ILE A 43 -4.59 4.50 6.70
C ILE A 43 -5.63 4.32 5.58
N LEU A 44 -6.51 3.32 5.70
CA LEU A 44 -7.54 3.09 4.69
C LEU A 44 -8.44 4.31 4.48
N GLN A 45 -8.84 4.99 5.56
CA GLN A 45 -9.68 6.18 5.49
C GLN A 45 -8.95 7.35 4.82
N SER A 46 -7.67 7.57 5.15
CA SER A 46 -6.87 8.64 4.51
C SER A 46 -6.73 8.44 3.01
N LEU A 47 -6.56 7.19 2.56
CA LEU A 47 -6.45 6.86 1.14
C LEU A 47 -7.76 7.05 0.38
N LYS A 48 -8.90 6.75 1.01
CA LYS A 48 -10.21 7.04 0.43
C LYS A 48 -10.46 8.53 0.25
N LEU A 49 -9.95 9.36 1.16
CA LEU A 49 -10.09 10.82 1.07
C LEU A 49 -9.18 11.42 -0.01
N SER A 50 -7.99 10.88 -0.22
CA SER A 50 -7.07 11.34 -1.27
C SER A 50 -7.53 10.92 -2.68
N GLN A 51 -8.36 9.89 -2.80
CA GLN A 51 -8.90 9.39 -4.07
C GLN A 51 -10.13 10.13 -4.61
N ASN A 52 -10.49 11.30 -4.07
CA ASN A 52 -11.46 12.15 -4.76
C ASN A 52 -10.81 12.63 -6.06
N PRO A 53 -11.33 12.22 -7.25
CA PRO A 53 -10.72 12.61 -8.50
C PRO A 53 -10.69 14.13 -8.55
N CYS A 54 -9.51 14.69 -8.84
CA CYS A 54 -9.38 16.12 -9.06
C CYS A 54 -10.41 16.50 -10.13
N PRO A 55 -11.42 17.33 -9.83
CA PRO A 55 -12.53 17.58 -10.76
C PRO A 55 -12.10 18.36 -12.01
N THR A 56 -10.82 18.75 -12.11
CA THR A 56 -10.27 19.59 -13.18
C THR A 56 -9.17 18.92 -14.01
N CYS A 57 -8.67 17.72 -13.68
CA CYS A 57 -7.64 17.05 -14.48
C CYS A 57 -8.26 16.37 -15.71
N SER A 58 -8.37 17.13 -16.80
CA SER A 58 -8.93 16.68 -18.09
C SER A 58 -7.91 15.97 -18.99
N ARG A 59 -6.61 15.98 -18.63
CA ARG A 59 -5.50 15.41 -19.42
C ARG A 59 -4.82 14.26 -18.66
N GLY A 60 -4.45 13.19 -19.39
CA GLY A 60 -3.81 11.99 -18.82
C GLY A 60 -2.52 12.29 -18.05
N ASP A 61 -1.70 13.21 -18.56
CA ASP A 61 -0.44 13.66 -17.95
C ASP A 61 -0.64 14.23 -16.54
N ASP A 62 -1.70 15.02 -16.33
CA ASP A 62 -2.02 15.63 -15.04
C ASP A 62 -2.46 14.58 -14.00
N GLN A 63 -3.13 13.52 -14.46
CA GLN A 63 -3.57 12.41 -13.61
C GLN A 63 -2.38 11.59 -13.11
N ILE A 64 -1.41 11.33 -13.99
CA ILE A 64 -0.18 10.60 -13.65
C ILE A 64 0.68 11.41 -12.67
N THR A 65 0.81 12.72 -12.91
CA THR A 65 1.58 13.62 -12.04
C THR A 65 0.99 13.64 -10.63
N SER A 66 -0.32 13.87 -10.51
CA SER A 66 -0.99 13.90 -9.21
C SER A 66 -0.87 12.54 -8.50
N PHE A 67 -0.92 11.43 -9.24
CA PHE A 67 -0.73 10.11 -8.67
C PHE A 67 0.70 9.90 -8.13
N ALA A 68 1.72 10.26 -8.90
CA ALA A 68 3.12 10.13 -8.47
C ALA A 68 3.40 10.97 -7.21
N GLU A 69 2.85 12.19 -7.13
CA GLU A 69 2.94 13.03 -5.93
C GLU A 69 2.24 12.41 -4.73
N GLN A 70 1.02 11.88 -4.91
CA GLN A 70 0.26 11.20 -3.86
C GLN A 70 1.01 9.96 -3.35
N TRP A 71 1.60 9.18 -4.25
CA TRP A 71 2.42 8.02 -3.89
C TRP A 71 3.62 8.43 -3.04
N ASN A 72 4.40 9.41 -3.51
CA ASN A 72 5.58 9.89 -2.80
C ASN A 72 5.23 10.44 -1.41
N HIS A 73 4.15 11.22 -1.32
CA HIS A 73 3.67 11.73 -0.04
C HIS A 73 3.24 10.60 0.91
N PHE A 74 2.53 9.60 0.40
CA PHE A 74 2.10 8.45 1.18
C PHE A 74 3.28 7.60 1.67
N LYS A 75 4.29 7.36 0.82
CA LYS A 75 5.51 6.63 1.16
C LYS A 75 6.26 7.31 2.31
N LEU A 76 6.51 8.61 2.19
CA LEU A 76 7.17 9.41 3.23
C LEU A 76 6.37 9.43 4.54
N CYS A 77 5.05 9.57 4.47
CA CYS A 77 4.19 9.52 5.64
C CYS A 77 4.20 8.14 6.31
N SER A 78 4.21 7.06 5.51
CA SER A 78 4.24 5.68 6.01
C SER A 78 5.55 5.37 6.73
N GLU A 79 6.69 5.87 6.25
CA GLU A 79 7.99 5.76 6.93
C GLU A 79 7.98 6.49 8.29
N LYS A 80 7.45 7.72 8.33
CA LYS A 80 7.31 8.49 9.57
C LYS A 80 6.41 7.79 10.59
N ILE A 81 5.25 7.30 10.15
CA ILE A 81 4.31 6.54 10.99
C ILE A 81 4.97 5.27 11.54
N THR A 82 5.74 4.56 10.70
CA THR A 82 6.50 3.39 11.12
C THR A 82 7.52 3.73 12.20
N GLY A 83 8.19 4.88 12.09
CA GLY A 83 9.08 5.40 13.13
C GLY A 83 8.36 5.70 14.45
N ILE A 84 7.20 6.37 14.39
CA ILE A 84 6.37 6.69 15.57
C ILE A 84 5.93 5.40 16.29
N PHE A 85 5.54 4.38 15.53
CA PHE A 85 5.09 3.11 16.08
C PHE A 85 6.18 2.02 16.14
N ALA A 86 7.46 2.41 16.14
CA ALA A 86 8.57 1.45 16.18
C ALA A 86 8.53 0.54 17.43
N TYR A 87 7.98 1.01 18.55
CA TYR A 87 7.78 0.19 19.75
C TYR A 87 6.77 -0.95 19.48
N LEU A 88 5.66 -0.65 18.78
CA LEU A 88 4.64 -1.63 18.42
C LEU A 88 5.25 -2.71 17.50
N ASN A 89 6.05 -2.29 16.50
CA ASN A 89 6.75 -3.20 15.60
C ASN A 89 7.68 -4.17 16.35
N ARG A 90 8.58 -3.64 17.19
CA ARG A 90 9.61 -4.44 17.88
C ARG A 90 9.06 -5.42 18.90
N HIS A 91 8.02 -5.03 19.63
CA HIS A 91 7.60 -5.74 20.83
C HIS A 91 6.26 -6.45 20.71
N TRP A 92 5.34 -5.97 19.88
CA TRP A 92 4.04 -6.62 19.74
C TRP A 92 3.96 -7.36 18.42
N ILE A 93 4.24 -6.70 17.30
CA ILE A 93 4.14 -7.31 15.96
C ILE A 93 5.11 -8.48 15.83
N LYS A 94 6.38 -8.30 16.20
CA LYS A 94 7.35 -9.39 16.19
C LYS A 94 6.87 -10.61 17.01
N ARG A 95 6.29 -10.38 18.19
CA ARG A 95 5.74 -11.46 19.02
C ARG A 95 4.52 -12.14 18.40
N GLN A 96 3.64 -11.40 17.72
CA GLN A 96 2.51 -11.98 16.99
C GLN A 96 3.00 -12.86 15.83
N MET A 97 4.02 -12.39 15.09
CA MET A 97 4.64 -13.16 14.02
C MET A 97 5.34 -14.42 14.55
N ASP A 98 6.10 -14.31 15.64
CA ASP A 98 6.76 -15.46 16.30
C ASP A 98 5.75 -16.49 16.84
N SER A 99 4.54 -16.04 17.19
CA SER A 99 3.43 -16.91 17.62
C SER A 99 2.69 -17.59 16.46
N GLY A 100 3.13 -17.37 15.20
CA GLY A 100 2.54 -17.95 14.00
C GLY A 100 1.33 -17.19 13.44
N ASN A 101 1.06 -15.96 13.91
CA ASN A 101 -0.01 -15.14 13.37
C ASN A 101 0.44 -14.40 12.10
N ASN A 102 0.13 -14.98 10.94
CA ASN A 102 0.48 -14.43 9.63
C ASN A 102 -0.39 -13.23 9.21
N GLU A 103 -1.45 -12.89 9.96
CA GLU A 103 -2.32 -11.75 9.65
C GLU A 103 -1.71 -10.41 10.09
N VAL A 104 -0.73 -10.45 10.99
CA VAL A 104 -0.07 -9.25 11.51
C VAL A 104 1.26 -9.06 10.79
N GLN A 105 1.45 -7.88 10.24
CA GLN A 105 2.67 -7.48 9.54
C GLN A 105 3.20 -6.17 10.15
N GLU A 106 4.42 -5.81 9.81
CA GLU A 106 4.95 -4.49 10.19
C GLU A 106 4.06 -3.37 9.63
N ILE A 107 4.01 -2.26 10.36
CA ILE A 107 3.11 -1.13 10.01
C ILE A 107 3.40 -0.57 8.62
N TYR A 108 4.67 -0.54 8.23
CA TYR A 108 5.06 -0.13 6.89
C TYR A 108 4.46 -1.07 5.84
N THR A 109 4.67 -2.38 6.00
CA THR A 109 4.11 -3.41 5.11
C THR A 109 2.59 -3.35 5.05
N LEU A 110 1.92 -3.12 6.18
CA LEU A 110 0.48 -2.93 6.25
C LEU A 110 0.04 -1.70 5.43
N ALA A 111 0.76 -0.59 5.53
CA ALA A 111 0.46 0.64 4.79
C ALA A 111 0.59 0.44 3.28
N ILE A 112 1.70 -0.14 2.83
CA ILE A 112 1.95 -0.45 1.41
C ILE A 112 0.95 -1.48 0.88
N GLY A 113 0.63 -2.52 1.66
CA GLY A 113 -0.39 -3.51 1.31
C GLY A 113 -1.78 -2.90 1.15
N THR A 114 -2.13 -1.94 2.01
CA THR A 114 -3.40 -1.20 1.92
C THR A 114 -3.44 -0.32 0.66
N TRP A 115 -2.34 0.38 0.35
CA TRP A 115 -2.20 1.13 -0.90
C TRP A 115 -2.39 0.23 -2.13
N LYS A 116 -1.76 -0.96 -2.15
CA LYS A 116 -1.88 -1.94 -3.23
C LYS A 116 -3.33 -2.35 -3.50
N VAL A 117 -4.11 -2.59 -2.44
CA VAL A 117 -5.53 -2.96 -2.55
C VAL A 117 -6.34 -1.79 -3.11
N MET A 118 -6.11 -0.58 -2.62
CA MET A 118 -6.81 0.62 -3.10
C MET A 118 -6.46 0.95 -4.55
N MET A 119 -5.20 0.81 -4.96
CA MET A 119 -4.77 1.04 -6.34
C MET A 119 -5.51 0.11 -7.31
N ARG A 120 -5.56 -1.20 -7.01
CA ARG A 120 -6.26 -2.18 -7.85
C ARG A 120 -7.77 -1.94 -7.94
N GLN A 121 -8.38 -1.40 -6.89
CA GLN A 121 -9.82 -1.17 -6.86
C GLN A 121 -10.24 0.07 -7.63
N PHE A 122 -9.41 1.12 -7.68
CA PHE A 122 -9.84 2.44 -8.10
C PHE A 122 -9.07 3.03 -9.29
N MET A 123 -7.84 2.60 -9.57
CA MET A 123 -6.94 3.34 -10.47
C MET A 123 -6.21 2.48 -11.52
N SER A 124 -6.34 1.16 -11.48
CA SER A 124 -5.55 0.26 -12.33
C SER A 124 -5.75 0.53 -13.82
N THR A 125 -6.98 0.70 -14.29
CA THR A 125 -7.26 0.87 -15.72
C THR A 125 -6.83 2.23 -16.25
N THR A 126 -7.24 3.32 -15.58
CA THR A 126 -6.97 4.68 -16.06
C THR A 126 -5.49 5.03 -16.06
N ILE A 127 -4.76 4.65 -15.01
CA ILE A 127 -3.33 4.96 -14.91
C ILE A 127 -2.52 4.05 -15.84
N ALA A 128 -2.85 2.77 -15.96
CA ALA A 128 -2.13 1.87 -16.86
C ALA A 128 -2.33 2.25 -18.33
N ASP A 129 -3.53 2.70 -18.71
CA ASP A 129 -3.80 3.18 -20.07
C ASP A 129 -3.03 4.48 -20.36
N ALA A 130 -3.01 5.43 -19.42
CA ALA A 130 -2.24 6.66 -19.55
C ALA A 130 -0.72 6.42 -19.62
N VAL A 131 -0.20 5.50 -18.79
CA VAL A 131 1.21 5.10 -18.84
C VAL A 131 1.55 4.40 -20.16
N ARG A 132 0.65 3.56 -20.67
CA ARG A 132 0.82 2.91 -21.99
C ARG A 132 0.89 3.95 -23.11
N GLU A 133 0.01 4.95 -23.09
CA GLU A 133 0.02 6.06 -24.06
C GLU A 133 1.34 6.83 -24.02
N MET A 134 1.84 7.20 -22.83
CA MET A 134 3.14 7.86 -22.68
C MET A 134 4.31 7.02 -23.24
N ILE A 135 4.29 5.69 -23.06
CA ILE A 135 5.32 4.79 -23.59
C ILE A 135 5.27 4.75 -25.13
N GLU A 136 4.06 4.70 -25.71
CA GLU A 136 3.88 4.75 -27.15
C GLU A 136 4.32 6.08 -27.76
N GLU A 137 4.13 7.20 -27.05
CA GLU A 137 4.64 8.51 -27.45
C GLU A 137 6.17 8.58 -27.40
N LYS A 138 6.78 8.03 -26.34
CA LYS A 138 8.25 7.89 -26.26
C LYS A 138 8.80 7.06 -27.42
N ASN A 139 8.14 5.96 -27.77
CA ASN A 139 8.53 5.12 -28.92
C ASN A 139 8.37 5.84 -30.26
N ARG A 140 7.46 6.82 -30.35
CA ARG A 140 7.29 7.70 -31.51
C ARG A 140 8.33 8.84 -31.58
N GLY A 141 9.22 8.95 -30.60
CA GLY A 141 10.26 9.98 -30.54
C GLY A 141 9.77 11.34 -30.04
N ILE A 142 8.61 11.37 -29.37
CA ILE A 142 8.10 12.56 -28.68
C ILE A 142 8.82 12.65 -27.33
N ASP A 143 9.34 13.84 -27.00
CA ASP A 143 9.98 14.10 -25.71
C ASP A 143 8.92 14.08 -24.61
N ILE A 144 9.05 13.13 -23.69
CA ILE A 144 8.13 12.93 -22.56
C ILE A 144 8.84 13.23 -21.25
N ASN A 145 8.07 13.59 -20.22
CA ASN A 145 8.63 13.81 -18.90
C ASN A 145 9.00 12.46 -18.22
N GLU A 146 10.25 12.05 -18.36
CA GLU A 146 10.76 10.78 -17.81
C GLU A 146 10.68 10.69 -16.28
N GLU A 147 10.63 11.82 -15.57
CA GLU A 147 10.52 11.84 -14.10
C GLU A 147 9.16 11.33 -13.63
N MET A 148 8.09 11.63 -14.37
CA MET A 148 6.73 11.15 -14.09
C MET A 148 6.64 9.64 -14.24
N LEU A 149 7.24 9.11 -15.31
CA LEU A 149 7.28 7.66 -15.55
C LEU A 149 8.04 6.94 -14.44
N LYS A 150 9.19 7.47 -14.01
CA LYS A 150 9.99 6.91 -12.90
C LYS A 150 9.23 6.87 -11.59
N GLY A 151 8.41 7.88 -11.28
CA GLY A 151 7.60 7.90 -10.05
C GLY A 151 6.53 6.80 -10.03
N VAL A 152 5.95 6.51 -11.19
CA VAL A 152 4.97 5.41 -11.34
C VAL A 152 5.67 4.04 -11.34
N GLU A 153 6.84 3.93 -11.96
CA GLU A 153 7.69 2.74 -11.92
C GLU A 153 8.10 2.40 -10.47
N ASP A 154 8.57 3.38 -9.69
CA ASP A 154 8.90 3.19 -8.26
C ASP A 154 7.70 2.64 -7.48
N CYS A 155 6.51 3.17 -7.75
CA CYS A 155 5.26 2.68 -7.15
C CYS A 155 5.00 1.22 -7.51
N PHE A 156 5.08 0.86 -8.80
CA PHE A 156 4.87 -0.52 -9.25
C PHE A 156 5.89 -1.51 -8.66
N GLU A 157 7.16 -1.13 -8.62
CA GLU A 157 8.25 -1.92 -8.01
C GLU A 157 7.99 -2.16 -6.52
N HIS A 158 7.68 -1.09 -5.77
CA HIS A 158 7.42 -1.18 -4.32
C HIS A 158 6.16 -1.99 -4.00
N LEU A 159 5.18 -1.99 -4.90
CA LEU A 159 3.97 -2.78 -4.75
C LEU A 159 4.16 -4.24 -5.17
N GLY A 160 5.27 -4.58 -5.84
CA GLY A 160 5.47 -5.90 -6.44
C GLY A 160 4.34 -6.23 -7.42
N ILE A 161 3.91 -5.24 -8.21
CA ILE A 161 3.02 -5.41 -9.35
C ILE A 161 3.93 -5.23 -10.57
N GLY A 162 4.42 -6.34 -11.11
CA GLY A 162 5.35 -6.35 -12.24
C GLY A 162 6.77 -6.72 -11.84
N GLU A 163 7.23 -7.87 -12.31
CA GLU A 163 8.66 -8.05 -12.54
C GLU A 163 9.06 -7.08 -13.66
N ILE A 164 9.62 -5.92 -13.30
CA ILE A 164 10.27 -5.03 -14.27
C ILE A 164 11.59 -5.73 -14.66
N SER A 165 11.49 -6.69 -15.57
CA SER A 165 12.65 -7.38 -16.12
C SER A 165 13.49 -6.35 -16.85
N GLN A 166 14.62 -5.95 -16.26
CA GLN A 166 15.64 -5.16 -16.95
C GLN A 166 16.16 -5.97 -18.14
N THR A 167 15.51 -5.82 -19.28
CA THR A 167 16.05 -6.27 -20.55
C THR A 167 15.62 -5.25 -21.59
N THR A 168 16.49 -4.26 -21.77
CA THR A 168 16.64 -3.43 -22.97
C THR A 168 15.33 -3.11 -23.71
N GLY A 169 14.70 -1.99 -23.34
CA GLY A 169 13.83 -1.26 -24.24
C GLY A 169 12.45 -1.86 -24.54
N SER A 170 11.93 -2.77 -23.70
CA SER A 170 10.53 -3.21 -23.83
C SER A 170 9.84 -3.18 -22.47
N PHE A 171 8.99 -2.17 -22.27
CA PHE A 171 8.14 -2.03 -21.08
C PHE A 171 6.80 -2.71 -21.39
N ILE A 172 6.62 -3.96 -20.97
CA ILE A 172 5.33 -4.64 -21.09
C ILE A 172 4.70 -4.72 -19.70
N LEU A 173 3.67 -3.90 -19.49
CA LEU A 173 2.70 -4.06 -18.39
C LEU A 173 1.83 -5.28 -18.69
N CYS A 174 2.34 -6.49 -18.44
CA CYS A 174 1.60 -7.74 -18.72
C CYS A 174 0.45 -8.00 -17.73
N ASP A 175 0.51 -7.45 -16.51
CA ASP A 175 -0.37 -7.92 -15.41
C ASP A 175 -1.03 -6.77 -14.62
N VAL A 176 -1.66 -5.83 -15.33
CA VAL A 176 -2.67 -4.92 -14.74
C VAL A 176 -4.07 -5.36 -15.12
#